data_AF-A0A536H111-F1
#
_entry.id   AF-A0A536H111-F1
#
_cell.length_a   1.000
_cell.length_b   1.000
_cell.length_c   1.000
_cell.angle_alpha   90.00
_cell.angle_beta   90.00
_cell.angle_gamma   90.00
#
_symmetry.space_group_name_H-M   'P 1'
#
loop_
_entity.id
_entity.type
_entity.pdbx_description
1 polymer ?
#
loop_
_entity_poly.entity_id
_entity_poly.type
_entity_poly.pdbx_seq_one_letter_code
_entity_poly.pdbx_strand_id
1 'polypeptide(L)' 'MFERGDLKYVILEQLKDKPAHGYELIKALEERFGGFYAPSPGAVYPTLQMLEDMGY' A
#
# COMPACT_ATOMS: atom_id res chain seq x y z
N MET A 1 12.91 1.51 10.14
CA MET A 1 11.76 2.41 10.43
C MET A 1 10.99 2.49 9.12
N PHE A 2 9.71 2.13 9.08
CA PHE A 2 8.93 2.19 7.84
C PHE A 2 8.59 3.65 7.56
N GLU A 3 9.20 4.23 6.53
CA GLU A 3 8.98 5.63 6.18
C GLU A 3 7.83 5.76 5.17
N ARG A 4 7.23 6.96 5.07
CA ARG A 4 6.18 7.23 4.07
C ARG A 4 6.62 6.86 2.64
N GLY A 5 7.93 6.95 2.34
CA GLY A 5 8.49 6.58 1.05
C GLY A 5 8.45 5.08 0.74
N ASP A 6 8.36 4.22 1.76
CA ASP A 6 8.39 2.76 1.59
C ASP A 6 7.03 2.19 1.18
N LEU A 7 5.94 2.89 1.51
CA LEU A 7 4.57 2.42 1.26
C LEU A 7 4.30 2.14 -0.22
N LYS A 8 4.82 2.98 -1.12
CA LYS A 8 4.64 2.81 -2.58
C LYS A 8 5.25 1.50 -3.08
N TYR A 9 6.41 1.10 -2.54
CA TYR A 9 7.08 -0.13 -2.96
C TYR A 9 6.33 -1.36 -2.48
N VAL A 10 5.76 -1.30 -1.27
CA VAL A 10 4.96 -2.43 -0.77
C VAL A 10 3.63 -2.55 -1.50
N ILE A 11 3.00 -1.44 -1.87
CA ILE A 11 1.80 -1.45 -2.72
C ILE A 11 2.12 -2.09 -4.08
N LEU A 12 3.21 -1.69 -4.74
CA LEU A 12 3.64 -2.27 -6.01
C LEU A 12 3.97 -3.76 -5.89
N GLU A 13 4.66 -4.17 -4.82
CA GLU A 13 4.95 -5.57 -4.52
C GLU A 13 3.65 -6.39 -4.43
N GLN A 14 2.65 -5.87 -3.71
CA GLN A 14 1.37 -6.56 -3.53
C GLN A 14 0.55 -6.63 -4.82
N LEU A 15 0.56 -5.56 -5.63
CA LEU A 15 -0.16 -5.49 -6.90
C LEU A 15 0.49 -6.30 -8.02
N LYS A 16 1.81 -6.56 -7.92
CA LYS A 16 2.54 -7.41 -8.86
C LYS A 16 2.01 -8.85 -8.88
N ASP A 17 1.58 -9.36 -7.73
CA ASP A 17 1.09 -10.73 -7.61
C ASP A 17 -0.39 -10.85 -8.03
N LYS A 18 -1.22 -9.87 -7.65
CA LYS A 18 -2.63 -9.81 -8.02
C LYS A 18 -3.19 -8.38 -7.96
N PRO A 19 -4.17 -8.02 -8.81
CA PRO A 19 -4.94 -6.80 -8.60
C PRO A 19 -5.58 -6.80 -7.21
N ALA A 20 -5.57 -5.64 -6.56
CA ALA A 20 -6.15 -5.44 -5.23
C ALA A 20 -6.72 -4.03 -5.10
N HIS A 21 -7.82 -3.91 -4.37
CA HIS A 21 -8.41 -2.63 -4.00
C HIS A 21 -7.67 -2.00 -2.80
N GLY A 22 -7.81 -0.67 -2.63
CA GLY A 22 -7.15 0.06 -1.55
C GLY A 22 -7.41 -0.51 -0.15
N TYR A 23 -8.62 -0.97 0.14
CA TYR A 23 -8.92 -1.63 1.41
C TYR A 23 -8.22 -2.98 1.58
N GLU A 24 -8.12 -3.76 0.51
CA GLU A 24 -7.41 -5.05 0.54
C GLU A 24 -5.91 -4.84 0.79
N LEU A 25 -5.33 -3.79 0.21
CA LEU A 25 -3.94 -3.40 0.47
C LEU A 25 -3.73 -3.02 1.93
N ILE A 26 -4.65 -2.25 2.53
CA ILE A 26 -4.58 -1.89 3.95
C ILE A 26 -4.59 -3.15 4.82
N LYS A 27 -5.49 -4.10 4.53
CA LYS A 27 -5.61 -5.35 5.28
C LYS A 27 -4.40 -6.26 5.13
N ALA A 28 -3.91 -6.44 3.90
CA ALA A 28 -2.72 -7.23 3.63
C ALA A 28 -1.48 -6.65 4.35
N LEU A 29 -1.36 -5.32 4.39
CA LEU A 29 -0.29 -4.63 5.10
C LEU A 29 -0.40 -4.81 6.62
N GLU A 30 -1.61 -4.64 7.18
CA GLU A 30 -1.89 -4.91 8.60
C GLU A 30 -1.49 -6.34 9.00
N GLU A 31 -1.88 -7.33 8.21
CA GLU A 31 -1.54 -8.73 8.43
C GLU A 31 -0.03 -8.99 8.31
N ARG A 32 0.64 -8.42 7.31
CA ARG A 32 2.09 -8.55 7.11
C ARG A 32 2.90 -8.03 8.29
N PHE A 33 2.44 -6.94 8.92
CA PHE A 33 3.07 -6.38 10.11
C PHE A 33 2.51 -6.95 11.42
N GLY A 34 1.77 -8.07 11.38
CA GLY A 34 1.25 -8.72 12.59
C GLY A 34 0.31 -7.84 13.41
N GLY A 35 -0.41 -6.93 12.77
CA GLY A 35 -1.29 -5.95 13.41
C GLY A 35 -0.58 -4.76 14.06
N PHE A 36 0.76 -4.71 14.07
CA PHE A 36 1.51 -3.60 14.67
C PHE A 36 1.48 -2.32 13.82
N TYR A 37 1.14 -2.45 12.53
CA TYR A 37 1.04 -1.32 11.61
C TYR A 37 -0.05 -1.57 10.58
N ALA A 38 -1.04 -0.68 10.54
CA ALA A 38 -2.00 -0.58 9.46
C ALA A 38 -1.90 0.82 8.83
N PRO A 39 -1.56 0.94 7.54
CA PRO A 39 -1.54 2.24 6.89
C PRO A 39 -2.96 2.79 6.82
N SER A 40 -3.11 4.10 7.06
CA SER A 40 -4.42 4.72 6.99
C SER A 40 -4.91 4.83 5.54
N PRO A 41 -6.24 4.90 5.31
CA PRO A 41 -6.80 5.24 4.00
C PRO A 41 -6.17 6.50 3.38
N GLY A 42 -5.94 7.53 4.20
CA GLY A 42 -5.31 8.79 3.76
C GLY A 42 -3.83 8.67 3.39
N ALA A 43 -3.17 7.55 3.69
CA ALA A 43 -1.84 7.23 3.17
C ALA A 43 -1.93 6.38 1.91
N VAL A 44 -2.83 5.39 1.87
CA VAL A 44 -2.94 4.43 0.76
C VAL A 44 -3.52 5.06 -0.50
N TYR A 45 -4.67 5.73 -0.43
CA TYR A 45 -5.33 6.25 -1.64
C TYR A 45 -4.51 7.30 -2.40
N PRO A 46 -3.89 8.30 -1.73
CA PRO A 46 -3.00 9.23 -2.43
C PRO A 46 -1.77 8.56 -3.03
N THR A 47 -1.27 7.49 -2.40
CA THR A 47 -0.13 6.73 -2.94
C THR A 47 -0.54 5.94 -4.18
N LEU A 48 -1.74 5.36 -4.20
CA LEU A 48 -2.30 4.70 -5.40
C LEU A 48 -2.49 5.70 -6.54
N GLN A 49 -3.09 6.87 -6.26
CA GLN A 49 -3.25 7.92 -7.26
C GLN A 49 -1.89 8.37 -7.80
N MET A 50 -0.91 8.59 -6.93
CA MET A 50 0.45 8.94 -7.34
C MET A 50 1.08 7.87 -8.25
N LEU A 51 0.89 6.59 -7.94
CA LEU A 51 1.41 5.49 -8.78
C LEU A 51 0.73 5.46 -10.16
N GLU A 52 -0.59 5.64 -10.19
CA GLU A 52 -1.37 5.75 -11.44
C GLU A 52 -0.91 6.96 -12.29
N ASP A 53 -0.74 8.13 -11.66
CA ASP A 53 -0.26 9.35 -12.32
C ASP A 53 1.16 9.19 -12.90
N MET A 54 1.98 8.32 -12.29
CA MET A 54 3.32 7.97 -12.77
C MET A 54 3.31 6.91 -13.88
N GLY A 55 2.15 6.32 -14.20
CA GLY A 55 2.00 5.29 -15.22
C GLY A 55 2.49 3.90 -14.79
N TYR A 56 2.47 3.61 -13.48
CA TYR A 56 2.64 2.25 -12.97
C TYR A 56 1.39 1.39 -13.14
#